data_AF-A0A2B7XHY0-F1
#
_entry.id   AF-A0A2B7XHY0-F1
#
_cell.length_a   1.000
_cell.length_b   1.000
_cell.length_c   1.000
_cell.angle_alpha   90.00
_cell.angle_beta   90.00
_cell.angle_gamma   90.00
#
_symmetry.space_group_name_H-M   'P 1'
#
loop_
_entity.id
_entity.type
_entity.pdbx_description
1 polymer ?
#
loop_
_entity_poly.entity_id
_entity_poly.type
_entity_poly.pdbx_seq_one_letter_code
_entity_poly.pdbx_strand_id
1 'polypeptide(L)'
;MATGASGELFEYTRGRFLLDEANQMARRRVHFNMTELASVAAKSAGAEQCVEIEKCPDGFEVATMDFARNVLRTPTPHVYAWDACWGGVGSNTVGAEFIIMEKVPGSPLSAVWWKLQPREKLKILLQVVGYQKRWVDIKFTKFGSLYYAESKKSCGGES
;
A
#
# COMPACT_ATOMS: atom_id res chain seq x y z
N MET A 1 -10.46 13.87 17.24
CA MET A 1 -9.78 14.67 16.20
C MET A 1 -8.39 14.09 16.05
N ALA A 2 -8.00 13.56 14.88
CA ALA A 2 -6.64 13.10 14.64
C ALA A 2 -5.69 14.31 14.76
N THR A 3 -5.05 14.45 15.92
CA THR A 3 -4.11 15.54 16.20
C THR A 3 -2.76 15.18 15.59
N GLY A 4 -2.40 15.87 14.51
CA GLY A 4 -1.04 15.90 13.99
C GLY A 4 -0.88 15.29 12.60
N ALA A 5 -1.35 15.98 11.55
CA ALA A 5 -0.79 15.77 10.22
C ALA A 5 0.63 16.34 10.22
N SER A 6 1.63 15.49 10.47
CA SER A 6 3.03 15.82 10.22
C SER A 6 3.18 16.16 8.73
N GLY A 7 3.89 17.24 8.39
CA GLY A 7 4.12 17.65 6.99
C GLY A 7 4.73 16.54 6.12
N GLU A 8 5.36 15.55 6.76
CA GLU A 8 5.91 14.33 6.14
C GLU A 8 4.89 13.49 5.34
N LEU A 9 3.59 13.59 5.65
CA LEU A 9 2.56 12.86 4.92
C LEU A 9 2.49 13.27 3.43
N PHE A 10 2.78 14.54 3.14
CA PHE A 10 2.75 15.08 1.77
C PHE A 10 4.08 14.92 1.02
N GLU A 11 5.17 14.62 1.73
CA GLU A 11 6.51 14.57 1.17
C GLU A 11 6.86 13.21 0.57
N TYR A 12 7.68 13.20 -0.49
CA TYR A 12 8.19 11.95 -1.04
C TYR A 12 9.32 11.42 -0.15
N THR A 13 9.13 10.26 0.48
CA THR A 13 10.09 9.67 1.44
C THR A 13 10.81 8.42 0.94
N ARG A 14 10.50 7.95 -0.29
CA ARG A 14 11.01 6.67 -0.80
C ARG A 14 12.45 6.68 -1.28
N GLY A 15 13.05 7.85 -1.47
CA GLY A 15 14.43 7.91 -1.92
C GLY A 15 14.89 9.30 -2.30
N ARG A 16 16.15 9.36 -2.72
CA ARG A 16 16.82 10.58 -3.20
C ARG A 16 16.95 10.54 -4.71
N PHE A 17 17.04 11.72 -5.32
CA PHE A 17 17.22 11.86 -6.75
C PHE A 17 18.69 12.17 -7.05
N LEU A 18 19.24 11.49 -8.06
CA LEU A 18 20.63 11.72 -8.50
C LEU A 18 20.83 13.09 -9.15
N LEU A 19 19.75 13.70 -9.66
CA LEU A 19 19.76 14.99 -10.35
C LEU A 19 18.58 15.83 -9.87
N ASP A 20 18.85 17.13 -9.67
CA ASP A 20 17.86 18.18 -9.35
C ASP A 20 16.88 17.76 -8.24
N GLU A 21 17.44 17.33 -7.11
CA GLU A 21 16.67 16.71 -6.02
C GLU A 21 15.54 17.61 -5.52
N ALA A 22 15.81 18.90 -5.32
CA ALA A 22 14.81 19.85 -4.86
C ALA A 22 13.59 19.90 -5.79
N ASN A 23 13.81 19.95 -7.11
CA ASN A 23 12.72 19.98 -8.09
C ASN A 23 12.00 18.63 -8.18
N GLN A 24 12.75 17.52 -8.16
CA GLN A 24 12.15 16.17 -8.23
C GLN A 24 11.28 15.86 -7.00
N MET A 25 11.70 16.34 -5.81
CA MET A 25 10.89 16.29 -4.59
C MET A 25 9.68 17.21 -4.68
N ALA A 26 9.86 18.47 -5.08
CA ALA A 26 8.76 19.44 -5.21
C ALA A 26 7.66 18.96 -6.15
N ARG A 27 8.01 18.34 -7.29
CA ARG A 27 7.06 17.78 -8.26
C ARG A 27 6.26 16.58 -7.73
N ARG A 28 6.78 15.88 -6.73
CA ARG A 28 6.16 14.67 -6.14
C ARG A 28 5.48 14.96 -4.80
N ARG A 29 5.54 16.19 -4.33
CA ARG A 29 4.76 16.63 -3.18
C ARG A 29 3.30 16.72 -3.60
N VAL A 30 2.46 15.89 -3.01
CA VAL A 30 1.03 15.85 -3.29
C VAL A 30 0.28 16.35 -2.07
N HIS A 31 -0.53 17.38 -2.23
CA HIS A 31 -1.46 17.84 -1.20
C HIS A 31 -2.80 17.15 -1.41
N PHE A 32 -3.39 16.66 -0.32
CA PHE A 32 -4.66 15.96 -0.32
C PHE A 32 -5.42 16.23 0.96
N ASN A 33 -6.72 15.96 0.95
CA ASN A 33 -7.61 16.24 2.06
C ASN A 33 -7.50 15.14 3.13
N MET A 34 -6.72 15.45 4.18
CA MET A 34 -6.52 14.56 5.33
C MET A 34 -7.81 14.26 6.10
N THR A 35 -8.73 15.21 6.17
CA THR A 35 -10.01 15.02 6.87
C THR A 35 -10.89 14.02 6.13
N GLU A 36 -10.94 14.12 4.80
CA GLU A 36 -11.65 13.16 3.95
C GLU A 36 -10.98 11.78 4.01
N LEU A 37 -9.64 11.71 3.94
CA LEU A 37 -8.93 10.44 4.06
C LEU A 37 -9.23 9.74 5.39
N ALA A 38 -9.20 10.48 6.50
CA ALA A 38 -9.52 9.96 7.82
C ALA A 38 -10.99 9.49 7.92
N SER A 39 -11.91 10.22 7.29
CA SER A 39 -13.34 9.88 7.22
C SER A 39 -13.57 8.59 6.42
N VAL A 40 -12.94 8.45 5.26
CA VAL A 40 -12.99 7.23 4.45
C VAL A 40 -12.36 6.05 5.21
N ALA A 41 -11.25 6.27 5.92
CA ALA A 41 -10.60 5.25 6.73
C ALA A 41 -11.52 4.71 7.83
N ALA A 42 -12.12 5.61 8.61
CA ALA A 42 -13.04 5.24 9.68
C ALA A 42 -14.23 4.44 9.14
N LYS A 43 -14.89 4.96 8.10
CA LYS A 43 -16.06 4.30 7.49
C LYS A 43 -15.73 2.92 6.91
N SER A 44 -14.62 2.80 6.17
CA SER A 44 -14.22 1.54 5.54
C SER A 44 -13.81 0.45 6.53
N ALA A 45 -13.26 0.85 7.68
CA ALA A 45 -12.93 -0.07 8.78
C ALA A 45 -14.11 -0.35 9.72
N GLY A 46 -15.28 0.26 9.51
CA GLY A 46 -16.43 0.16 10.41
C GLY A 46 -16.22 0.84 11.78
N ALA A 47 -15.36 1.84 11.84
CA ALA A 47 -15.03 2.60 13.05
C ALA A 47 -15.68 4.00 13.03
N GLU A 48 -15.88 4.58 14.22
CA GLU A 48 -16.46 5.93 14.35
C GLU A 48 -15.47 7.05 14.01
N GLN A 49 -14.18 6.84 14.31
CA GLN A 49 -13.14 7.84 14.11
C GLN A 49 -11.76 7.21 13.88
N CYS A 50 -10.96 7.86 13.03
CA CYS A 50 -9.53 7.60 12.89
C CYS A 50 -8.75 8.31 13.99
N VAL A 51 -7.95 7.56 14.75
CA VAL A 51 -7.15 8.07 15.88
C VAL A 51 -5.71 8.40 15.48
N GLU A 52 -5.17 7.69 14.49
CA GLU A 52 -3.79 7.80 14.03
C GLU A 52 -3.71 7.45 12.55
N ILE A 53 -2.89 8.20 11.80
CA ILE A 53 -2.60 7.92 10.40
C ILE A 53 -1.09 7.74 10.27
N GLU A 54 -0.68 6.56 9.82
CA GLU A 54 0.70 6.22 9.56
C GLU A 54 0.90 6.04 8.05
N LYS A 55 1.88 6.74 7.49
CA LYS A 55 2.23 6.60 6.08
C LYS A 55 3.09 5.36 5.88
N CYS A 56 2.62 4.43 5.06
CA CYS A 56 3.43 3.30 4.63
C CYS A 56 4.54 3.78 3.67
N PRO A 57 5.81 3.44 3.92
CA PRO A 57 6.92 3.82 3.05
C PRO A 57 6.80 3.17 1.66
N ASP A 58 6.23 1.95 1.60
CA ASP A 58 6.03 1.19 0.37
C ASP A 58 4.59 1.26 -0.11
N GLY A 59 4.43 1.35 -1.43
CA GLY A 59 3.13 1.43 -2.09
C GLY A 59 2.86 0.09 -2.70
N PHE A 60 1.77 -0.52 -2.27
CA PHE A 60 1.31 -1.78 -2.81
C PHE A 60 0.29 -1.52 -3.90
N GLU A 61 0.18 -2.43 -4.86
CA GLU A 61 -0.87 -2.41 -5.86
C GLU A 61 -2.00 -3.33 -5.38
N VAL A 62 -3.22 -2.79 -5.30
CA VAL A 62 -4.37 -3.51 -4.71
C VAL A 62 -4.64 -4.82 -5.44
N ALA A 63 -4.63 -4.81 -6.77
CA ALA A 63 -4.83 -6.01 -7.58
C ALA A 63 -3.75 -7.07 -7.32
N THR A 64 -2.49 -6.66 -7.09
CA THR A 64 -1.40 -7.57 -6.73
C THR A 64 -1.61 -8.15 -5.32
N MET A 65 -2.05 -7.36 -4.34
CA MET A 65 -2.36 -7.85 -2.98
C MET A 65 -3.52 -8.86 -2.98
N ASP A 66 -4.55 -8.57 -3.77
CA ASP A 66 -5.73 -9.41 -3.93
C ASP A 66 -5.38 -10.74 -4.61
N PHE A 67 -4.59 -10.69 -5.69
CA PHE A 67 -4.04 -11.87 -6.34
C PHE A 67 -3.18 -12.70 -5.37
N ALA A 68 -2.29 -12.06 -4.61
CA ALA A 68 -1.44 -12.73 -3.63
C ALA A 68 -2.26 -13.44 -2.54
N ARG A 69 -3.35 -12.82 -2.06
CA ARG A 69 -4.26 -13.44 -1.08
C ARG A 69 -5.05 -14.59 -1.67
N ASN A 70 -5.77 -14.33 -2.75
CA ASN A 70 -6.82 -15.21 -3.23
C ASN A 70 -6.30 -16.32 -4.14
N VAL A 71 -5.26 -16.05 -4.91
CA VAL A 71 -4.63 -17.02 -5.82
C VAL A 71 -3.43 -17.68 -5.17
N LEU A 72 -2.47 -16.88 -4.68
CA LEU A 72 -1.22 -17.42 -4.12
C LEU A 72 -1.36 -17.95 -2.68
N ARG A 73 -2.48 -17.67 -2.01
CA ARG A 73 -2.72 -18.01 -0.59
C ARG A 73 -1.60 -17.49 0.29
N THR A 74 -1.23 -16.24 0.05
CA THR A 74 -0.22 -15.50 0.82
C THR A 74 -0.92 -14.60 1.82
N PRO A 75 -0.51 -14.57 3.10
CA PRO A 75 -1.01 -13.60 4.04
C PRO A 75 -0.53 -12.21 3.61
N THR A 76 -1.42 -11.43 3.03
CA THR A 76 -1.26 -10.00 2.78
C THR A 76 -2.12 -9.21 3.78
N PRO A 77 -1.93 -7.89 3.93
CA PRO A 77 -2.89 -7.03 4.62
C PRO A 77 -4.27 -7.02 3.94
N HIS A 78 -5.35 -6.90 4.70
CA HIS A 78 -6.69 -6.71 4.11
C HIS A 78 -6.86 -5.26 3.63
N VAL A 79 -7.35 -5.05 2.40
CA VAL A 79 -7.62 -3.69 1.88
C VAL A 79 -9.06 -3.32 2.22
N TYR A 80 -9.24 -2.26 3.01
CA TYR A 80 -10.55 -1.75 3.40
C TYR A 80 -11.16 -0.83 2.34
N ALA A 81 -10.34 0.04 1.76
CA ALA A 81 -10.75 0.98 0.73
C ALA A 81 -9.56 1.40 -0.12
N TRP A 82 -9.79 1.76 -1.36
CA TRP A 82 -8.80 2.35 -2.24
C TRP A 82 -9.50 3.18 -3.30
N ASP A 83 -8.81 4.19 -3.81
CA ASP A 83 -9.24 4.96 -4.96
C ASP A 83 -8.00 5.36 -5.77
N ALA A 84 -8.04 5.10 -7.07
CA ALA A 84 -6.95 5.38 -8.00
C ALA A 84 -7.22 6.62 -8.87
N CYS A 85 -8.38 7.30 -8.71
CA CYS A 85 -8.65 8.51 -9.46
C CYS A 85 -7.96 9.71 -8.81
N TRP A 86 -7.29 10.50 -9.64
CA TRP A 86 -6.63 11.74 -9.23
C TRP A 86 -7.46 12.97 -9.64
N GLY A 87 -7.34 14.07 -8.87
CA GLY A 87 -7.75 15.40 -9.35
C GLY A 87 -9.25 15.69 -9.44
N GLY A 88 -10.07 15.20 -8.51
CA GLY A 88 -11.52 15.51 -8.48
C GLY A 88 -12.32 14.91 -9.63
N VAL A 89 -11.72 14.02 -10.42
CA VAL A 89 -12.40 13.16 -11.38
C VAL A 89 -13.01 11.98 -10.61
N GLY A 90 -14.32 11.76 -10.76
CA GLY A 90 -15.06 10.72 -10.03
C GLY A 90 -15.48 11.15 -8.62
N SER A 91 -15.59 10.20 -7.69
CA SER A 91 -16.06 10.42 -6.31
C SER A 91 -14.94 10.64 -5.28
N ASN A 92 -13.68 10.75 -5.72
CA ASN A 92 -12.54 10.84 -4.81
C ASN A 92 -12.43 12.24 -4.15
N THR A 93 -13.05 12.41 -2.97
CA THR A 93 -12.97 13.64 -2.17
C THR A 93 -11.62 13.86 -1.49
N VAL A 94 -10.76 12.84 -1.45
CA VAL A 94 -9.41 12.94 -0.88
C VAL A 94 -8.51 13.78 -1.78
N GLY A 95 -8.71 13.73 -3.09
CA GLY A 95 -7.92 14.50 -4.07
C GLY A 95 -6.54 13.90 -4.38
N ALA A 96 -6.27 12.68 -3.91
CA ALA A 96 -5.11 11.88 -4.29
C ALA A 96 -5.46 10.40 -4.28
N GLU A 97 -4.67 9.61 -5.00
CA GLU A 97 -4.76 8.16 -4.94
C GLU A 97 -4.44 7.67 -3.52
N PHE A 98 -5.20 6.68 -3.03
CA PHE A 98 -4.98 6.12 -1.70
C PHE A 98 -5.32 4.64 -1.63
N ILE A 99 -4.72 3.99 -0.64
CA ILE A 99 -5.08 2.64 -0.19
C ILE A 99 -5.17 2.68 1.33
N ILE A 100 -6.27 2.20 1.87
CA ILE A 100 -6.54 2.02 3.29
C ILE A 100 -6.57 0.53 3.53
N MET A 101 -5.69 0.04 4.38
CA MET A 101 -5.49 -1.40 4.61
C MET A 101 -5.20 -1.68 6.08
N GLU A 102 -5.33 -2.96 6.44
CA GLU A 102 -5.02 -3.51 7.74
C GLU A 102 -3.56 -3.25 8.14
N LYS A 103 -3.36 -2.78 9.37
CA LYS A 103 -2.04 -2.76 10.00
C LYS A 103 -1.73 -4.16 10.54
N VAL A 104 -0.83 -4.88 9.86
CA VAL A 104 -0.44 -6.22 10.28
C VAL A 104 0.37 -6.13 11.59
N PRO A 105 -0.07 -6.76 12.69
CA PRO A 105 0.67 -6.74 13.93
C PRO A 105 1.96 -7.55 13.80
N GLY A 106 3.07 -7.00 14.24
CA GLY A 106 4.35 -7.70 14.24
C GLY A 106 5.54 -6.77 14.24
N SER A 107 6.72 -7.36 14.15
CA SER A 107 7.98 -6.64 13.97
C SER A 107 8.58 -7.03 12.62
N PRO A 108 9.17 -6.08 11.87
CA PRO A 108 9.91 -6.40 10.66
C PRO A 108 10.97 -7.46 10.97
N LEU A 109 11.09 -8.46 10.09
CA LEU A 109 12.03 -9.56 10.32
C LEU A 109 13.46 -9.05 10.50
N SER A 110 13.86 -8.02 9.75
CA SER A 110 15.16 -7.35 9.86
C SER A 110 15.47 -6.82 11.27
N ALA A 111 14.45 -6.35 12.00
CA ALA A 111 14.61 -5.79 13.34
C ALA A 111 14.90 -6.87 14.41
N VAL A 112 14.45 -8.11 14.17
CA VAL A 112 14.58 -9.22 15.12
C VAL A 112 15.54 -10.31 14.65
N TRP A 113 15.89 -10.36 13.37
CA TRP A 113 16.64 -11.45 12.74
C TRP A 113 17.91 -11.85 13.50
N TRP A 114 18.70 -10.86 13.93
CA TRP A 114 19.97 -11.08 14.61
C TRP A 114 19.82 -11.63 16.03
N LYS A 115 18.64 -11.47 16.64
CA LYS A 115 18.32 -11.97 17.99
C LYS A 115 17.76 -13.40 17.98
N LEU A 116 17.32 -13.89 16.82
CA LEU A 116 16.69 -15.21 16.68
C LEU A 116 17.73 -16.34 16.75
N GLN A 117 17.33 -17.44 17.41
CA GLN A 117 18.12 -18.66 17.45
C GLN A 117 18.10 -19.39 16.09
N PRO A 118 19.12 -20.20 15.77
CA PRO A 118 19.19 -20.90 14.49
C PRO A 118 17.94 -21.74 14.15
N ARG A 119 17.34 -22.40 15.16
CA ARG A 119 16.10 -23.18 14.98
C ARG A 119 14.90 -22.33 14.59
N GLU A 120 14.81 -21.09 15.09
CA GLU A 120 13.72 -20.16 14.75
C GLU A 120 13.92 -19.61 13.34
N LYS A 121 15.16 -19.25 12.97
CA LYS A 121 15.50 -18.85 11.60
C LYS A 121 15.13 -19.93 10.59
N LEU A 122 15.40 -21.20 10.91
CA LEU A 122 15.03 -22.32 10.06
C LEU A 122 13.50 -22.42 9.89
N LYS A 123 12.71 -22.25 10.95
CA LYS A 123 11.24 -22.24 10.85
C LYS A 123 10.75 -21.14 9.90
N ILE A 124 11.30 -19.93 10.02
CA ILE A 124 10.95 -18.79 9.15
C ILE A 124 11.35 -19.08 7.71
N LEU A 125 12.55 -19.61 7.49
CA LEU A 125 13.02 -19.97 6.15
C LEU A 125 12.10 -21.02 5.50
N LEU A 126 11.72 -22.06 6.25
CA LEU A 126 10.79 -23.09 5.76
C LEU A 126 9.42 -22.49 5.39
N GLN A 127 8.92 -21.51 6.14
CA GLN A 127 7.69 -20.80 5.80
C GLN A 127 7.85 -20.00 4.49
N VAL A 128 8.95 -19.24 4.35
CA VAL A 128 9.25 -18.46 3.13
C VAL A 128 9.35 -19.36 1.91
N VAL A 129 10.07 -20.48 2.01
CA VAL A 129 10.17 -21.48 0.94
C VAL A 129 8.80 -22.05 0.60
N GLY A 130 7.94 -22.27 1.61
CA GLY A 130 6.55 -22.69 1.40
C GLY A 130 5.74 -21.70 0.56
N TYR A 131 5.90 -20.39 0.78
CA TYR A 131 5.28 -19.36 -0.06
C TYR A 131 5.86 -19.35 -1.47
N GLN A 132 7.20 -19.33 -1.57
CA GLN A 132 7.90 -19.29 -2.86
C GLN A 132 7.51 -20.46 -3.75
N LYS A 133 7.40 -21.68 -3.18
CA LYS A 133 6.95 -22.87 -3.93
C LYS A 133 5.60 -22.66 -4.60
N ARG A 134 4.64 -21.97 -3.95
CA ARG A 134 3.33 -21.68 -4.55
C ARG A 134 3.41 -20.59 -5.60
N TRP A 135 4.23 -19.58 -5.36
CA TRP A 135 4.37 -18.44 -6.28
C TRP A 135 4.97 -18.86 -7.61
N VAL A 136 5.99 -19.73 -7.59
CA VAL A 136 6.68 -20.18 -8.81
C VAL A 136 5.87 -21.21 -9.63
N ASP A 137 4.83 -21.80 -9.06
CA ASP A 137 3.97 -22.77 -9.75
C ASP A 137 2.93 -22.09 -10.65
N ILE A 138 2.65 -20.80 -10.42
CA ILE A 138 1.73 -20.02 -11.23
C ILE A 138 2.35 -19.67 -12.59
N LYS A 139 1.54 -19.81 -13.64
CA LYS A 139 1.90 -19.42 -15.00
C LYS A 139 1.09 -18.20 -15.42
N PHE A 140 1.79 -17.13 -15.76
CA PHE A 140 1.18 -15.99 -16.42
C PHE A 140 1.24 -16.17 -17.93
N THR A 141 0.13 -15.90 -18.61
CA THR A 141 0.07 -15.93 -20.09
C THR A 141 0.53 -14.62 -20.72
N LYS A 142 0.73 -13.57 -19.91
CA LYS A 142 1.15 -12.23 -20.31
C LYS A 142 2.14 -11.68 -19.30
N PHE A 143 2.98 -10.76 -19.76
CA PHE A 143 3.90 -9.99 -18.93
C PHE A 143 3.31 -8.61 -18.64
N GLY A 144 3.54 -8.08 -17.43
CA GLY A 144 3.10 -6.76 -17.01
C GLY A 144 2.52 -6.75 -15.60
N SER A 145 2.04 -5.58 -15.16
CA SER A 145 1.38 -5.39 -13.87
C SER A 145 -0.06 -5.90 -13.87
N LEU A 146 -0.61 -6.13 -12.69
CA LEU A 146 -1.98 -6.58 -12.51
C LEU A 146 -2.90 -5.39 -12.28
N TYR A 147 -3.96 -5.28 -13.08
CA TYR A 147 -4.96 -4.22 -12.95
C TYR A 147 -6.36 -4.80 -12.90
N TYR A 148 -7.25 -4.17 -12.15
CA TYR A 148 -8.67 -4.43 -12.28
C TYR A 148 -9.16 -3.90 -13.63
N ALA A 149 -10.03 -4.66 -14.30
CA ALA A 149 -10.60 -4.23 -15.58
C ALA A 149 -11.42 -2.93 -15.45
N GLU A 150 -11.97 -2.68 -14.27
CA GLU A 150 -12.86 -1.56 -13.98
C GLU A 150 -12.13 -0.25 -13.64
N SER A 151 -10.89 -0.31 -13.14
CA SER A 151 -10.11 0.89 -12.79
C SER A 151 -9.79 1.76 -14.01
N LYS A 152 -9.77 1.17 -15.22
CA LYS A 152 -9.59 1.90 -16.48
C LYS A 152 -10.79 2.77 -16.85
N LYS A 153 -12.00 2.44 -16.38
CA LYS A 153 -13.24 3.12 -16.79
C LYS A 153 -13.58 4.30 -15.88
N SER A 154 -13.17 4.27 -14.62
CA SER A 154 -13.57 5.28 -13.62
C SER A 154 -12.79 6.58 -13.69
N CYS A 155 -11.56 6.58 -14.23
CA CYS A 155 -10.68 7.77 -14.22
C CYS A 155 -10.45 8.41 -15.60
N GLY A 156 -11.24 8.07 -16.63
CA GLY A 156 -11.32 8.83 -17.89
C GLY A 156 -10.06 8.85 -18.78
N GLY A 157 -9.17 7.87 -18.68
CA GLY A 157 -8.01 7.76 -19.58
C GLY A 157 -8.30 6.91 -20.81
N GLU A 158 -8.63 7.54 -21.94
CA GLU A 158 -8.55 6.88 -23.25
C GLU A 158 -7.08 6.59 -23.60
N SER A 159 -6.86 5.45 -24.28
CA SER A 159 -5.56 4.93 -24.70
C SER A 159 -5.03 5.61 -25.96
#